data_AF-A0A661Z9W6-F1
#
_entry.id   AF-A0A661Z9W6-F1
#
_cell.length_a   1.000
_cell.length_b   1.000
_cell.length_c   1.000
_cell.angle_alpha   90.00
_cell.angle_beta   90.00
_cell.angle_gamma   90.00
#
_symmetry.space_group_name_H-M   'P 1'
#
loop_
_entity.id
_entity.type
_entity.pdbx_description
1 polymer ?
#
loop_
_entity_poly.entity_id
_entity_poly.type
_entity_poly.pdbx_seq_one_letter_code
_entity_poly.pdbx_strand_id
1 'polypeptide(L)'
;MEKTEFAHLYDEQDKQILKVAEDSLNPRIDRVDEIIEYAKEAEISKLGIANCISFNKEADQLEGILTNAGFEVEKVHCKYGKVPFNDLLPGYRGTSCNPAGQAEYLREKETELNIMMGLCLGHDIIFNSKSKAPVTPLIVKDRKLKHHTLQAFDKNDKQV
;
A
#
# COMPACT_ATOMS: atom_id res chain seq x y z
N MET A 1 14.74 31.00 19.28
CA MET A 1 14.13 30.56 18.00
C MET A 1 14.09 29.04 18.06
N GLU A 2 13.14 28.49 18.82
CA GLU A 2 12.92 27.03 18.90
C GLU A 2 12.11 26.63 17.67
N LYS A 3 12.80 26.36 16.56
CA LYS A 3 12.17 25.94 15.29
C LYS A 3 12.82 24.67 14.73
N THR A 4 13.29 23.78 15.61
CA THR A 4 13.94 22.52 15.23
C THR A 4 13.48 21.33 16.08
N GLU A 5 12.42 21.48 16.86
CA GLU A 5 12.03 20.50 17.88
C GLU A 5 11.77 19.09 17.33
N PHE A 6 11.36 18.95 16.06
CA PHE A 6 11.02 17.65 15.47
C PHE A 6 11.85 17.24 14.24
N ALA A 7 12.69 18.12 13.69
CA ALA A 7 13.47 17.80 12.50
C ALA A 7 14.48 16.66 12.73
N HIS A 8 14.88 16.44 13.98
CA HIS A 8 15.78 15.35 14.38
C HIS A 8 15.15 13.95 14.26
N LEU A 9 13.84 13.85 14.05
CA LEU A 9 13.13 12.58 13.87
C LEU A 9 13.28 12.00 12.45
N TYR A 10 13.73 12.82 11.48
CA TYR A 10 13.84 12.44 10.08
C TYR A 10 15.25 11.98 9.76
N ASP A 11 15.38 10.74 9.28
CA ASP A 11 16.63 10.26 8.71
C ASP A 11 16.80 10.73 7.24
N GLU A 12 17.89 10.36 6.59
CA GLU A 12 18.15 10.76 5.21
C GLU A 12 17.16 10.12 4.22
N GLN A 13 16.67 8.91 4.50
CA GLN A 13 15.67 8.27 3.67
C GLN A 13 14.34 9.03 3.75
N ASP A 14 13.91 9.43 4.95
CA ASP A 14 12.68 10.21 5.14
C ASP A 14 12.75 11.55 4.41
N LYS A 15 13.91 12.23 4.48
CA LYS A 15 14.14 13.50 3.78
C LYS A 15 14.08 13.33 2.26
N GLN A 16 14.65 12.25 1.74
CA GLN A 16 14.59 11.95 0.31
C GLN A 16 13.14 11.68 -0.13
N ILE A 17 12.38 10.91 0.64
CA ILE A 17 10.95 10.66 0.37
C ILE A 17 10.17 11.98 0.35
N LEU A 18 10.38 12.87 1.32
CA LEU A 18 9.73 14.18 1.36
C LEU A 18 10.10 15.06 0.16
N LYS A 19 11.38 15.06 -0.22
CA LYS A 19 11.85 15.83 -1.38
C LYS A 19 11.17 15.36 -2.67
N VAL A 20 11.20 14.05 -2.94
CA VAL A 20 10.54 13.48 -4.13
C VAL A 20 9.04 13.80 -4.10
N ALA A 21 8.38 13.65 -2.95
CA ALA A 21 6.96 13.95 -2.83
C ALA A 21 6.62 15.40 -3.20
N GLU A 22 7.45 16.37 -2.81
CA GLU A 22 7.26 17.77 -3.19
C GLU A 22 7.55 18.00 -4.68
N ASP A 23 8.64 17.44 -5.20
CA ASP A 23 9.07 17.64 -6.59
C ASP A 23 8.12 16.97 -7.60
N SER A 24 7.51 15.85 -7.24
CA SER A 24 6.56 15.13 -8.09
C SER A 24 5.10 15.54 -7.90
N LEU A 25 4.79 16.45 -6.95
CA LEU A 25 3.41 16.78 -6.61
C LEU A 25 2.69 17.48 -7.77
N ASN A 26 1.63 16.86 -8.24
CA ASN A 26 0.71 17.47 -9.19
C ASN A 26 -0.75 17.32 -8.72
N PRO A 27 -1.39 18.38 -8.22
CA PRO A 27 -2.76 18.29 -7.69
C PRO A 27 -3.84 18.14 -8.79
N ARG A 28 -3.45 18.05 -10.07
CA ARG A 28 -4.38 17.93 -11.21
C ARG A 28 -4.50 16.50 -11.74
N ILE A 29 -3.69 15.58 -11.24
CA ILE A 29 -3.72 14.16 -11.63
C ILE A 29 -4.31 13.33 -10.49
N ASP A 30 -4.75 12.12 -10.80
CA ASP A 30 -5.26 11.21 -9.79
C ASP A 30 -4.12 10.49 -9.03
N ARG A 31 -4.46 9.73 -8.00
CA ARG A 31 -3.49 9.04 -7.15
C ARG A 31 -2.69 7.95 -7.86
N VAL A 32 -3.22 7.34 -8.92
CA VAL A 32 -2.46 6.34 -9.70
C VAL A 32 -1.39 7.03 -10.52
N ASP A 33 -1.75 8.12 -11.20
CA ASP A 33 -0.80 8.94 -11.94
C ASP A 33 0.22 9.62 -11.01
N GLU A 34 -0.19 10.07 -9.82
CA GLU A 34 0.71 10.62 -8.78
C GLU A 34 1.77 9.60 -8.35
N ILE A 35 1.39 8.31 -8.19
CA ILE A 35 2.35 7.23 -7.89
C ILE A 35 3.34 7.03 -9.05
N ILE A 36 2.88 7.12 -10.29
CA ILE A 36 3.74 6.97 -11.48
C ILE A 36 4.77 8.11 -11.54
N GLU A 37 4.33 9.36 -11.37
CA GLU A 37 5.24 10.52 -11.40
C GLU A 37 6.21 10.51 -10.21
N TYR A 38 5.72 10.16 -9.01
CA TYR A 38 6.58 9.95 -7.83
C TYR A 38 7.64 8.88 -8.08
N ALA A 39 7.25 7.72 -8.62
CA ALA A 39 8.19 6.62 -8.86
C ALA A 39 9.25 6.99 -9.92
N LYS A 40 8.89 7.76 -10.95
CA LYS A 40 9.86 8.28 -11.93
C LYS A 40 10.84 9.28 -11.30
N GLU A 41 10.33 10.24 -10.53
CA GLU A 41 11.17 11.25 -9.84
C GLU A 41 12.09 10.59 -8.80
N ALA A 42 11.64 9.51 -8.15
CA ALA A 42 12.44 8.71 -7.24
C ALA A 42 13.43 7.76 -7.94
N GLU A 43 13.46 7.73 -9.27
CA GLU A 43 14.23 6.77 -10.07
C GLU A 43 13.94 5.30 -9.72
N ILE A 44 12.73 5.01 -9.24
CA ILE A 44 12.28 3.66 -8.90
C ILE A 44 12.03 2.88 -10.19
N SER A 45 12.61 1.68 -10.25
CA SER A 45 12.46 0.76 -11.37
C SER A 45 11.45 -0.35 -11.09
N LYS A 46 11.30 -0.75 -9.82
CA LYS A 46 10.50 -1.90 -9.41
C LYS A 46 9.46 -1.58 -8.32
N LEU A 47 8.19 -1.84 -8.64
CA LEU A 47 7.05 -1.60 -7.77
C LEU A 47 6.43 -2.91 -7.27
N GLY A 48 6.02 -2.91 -6.01
CA GLY A 48 5.25 -4.00 -5.42
C GLY A 48 3.77 -3.68 -5.30
N ILE A 49 2.89 -4.65 -5.49
CA ILE A 49 1.46 -4.55 -5.20
C ILE A 49 1.09 -5.62 -4.17
N ALA A 50 0.65 -5.16 -2.99
CA ALA A 50 0.10 -6.04 -1.95
C ALA A 50 -1.42 -5.84 -1.86
N ASN A 51 -2.18 -6.83 -2.34
CA ASN A 51 -3.63 -6.70 -2.43
C ASN A 51 -4.40 -7.74 -1.60
N CYS A 52 -5.64 -7.43 -1.24
CA CYS A 52 -6.57 -8.45 -0.77
C CYS A 52 -7.13 -9.25 -1.95
N ILE A 53 -7.44 -10.54 -1.75
CA ILE A 53 -8.02 -11.40 -2.80
C ILE A 53 -9.28 -10.81 -3.45
N SER A 54 -10.06 -10.01 -2.72
CA SER A 54 -11.26 -9.34 -3.26
C SER A 54 -10.94 -8.17 -4.22
N PHE A 55 -9.67 -7.81 -4.35
CA PHE A 55 -9.15 -6.76 -5.22
C PHE A 55 -8.21 -7.31 -6.30
N ASN A 56 -8.22 -8.63 -6.55
CA ASN A 56 -7.32 -9.22 -7.54
C ASN A 56 -7.51 -8.57 -8.92
N LYS A 57 -8.76 -8.38 -9.35
CA LYS A 57 -9.06 -7.77 -10.65
C LYS A 57 -8.50 -6.34 -10.76
N GLU A 58 -8.73 -5.52 -9.75
CA GLU A 58 -8.26 -4.14 -9.70
C GLU A 58 -6.72 -4.08 -9.60
N ALA A 59 -6.10 -5.02 -8.89
CA ALA A 59 -4.66 -5.16 -8.81
C ALA A 59 -4.04 -5.59 -10.14
N ASP A 60 -4.69 -6.48 -10.91
CA ASP A 60 -4.29 -6.86 -12.27
C ASP A 60 -4.33 -5.64 -13.22
N GLN A 61 -5.35 -4.79 -13.06
CA GLN A 61 -5.47 -3.55 -13.83
C GLN A 61 -4.35 -2.57 -13.48
N LEU A 62 -4.07 -2.37 -12.19
CA LEU A 62 -2.97 -1.52 -11.75
C LEU A 62 -1.61 -2.04 -12.24
N GLU A 63 -1.37 -3.35 -12.15
CA GLU A 63 -0.16 -3.98 -12.68
C GLU A 63 0.04 -3.67 -14.15
N GLY A 64 -1.02 -3.77 -14.97
CA GLY A 64 -0.97 -3.41 -16.38
C GLY A 64 -0.67 -1.92 -16.61
N ILE A 65 -1.28 -1.02 -15.82
CA ILE A 65 -1.03 0.43 -15.90
C ILE A 65 0.44 0.75 -15.60
N LEU A 66 0.97 0.21 -14.50
CA LEU A 66 2.35 0.45 -14.07
C LEU A 66 3.37 -0.17 -15.04
N THR A 67 3.10 -1.39 -15.53
CA THR A 67 3.96 -2.04 -16.53
C THR A 67 4.01 -1.21 -17.82
N ASN A 68 2.87 -0.69 -18.29
CA ASN A 68 2.80 0.19 -19.46
C ASN A 68 3.52 1.53 -19.23
N ALA A 69 3.62 1.98 -17.98
CA ALA A 69 4.40 3.16 -17.60
C ALA A 69 5.91 2.90 -17.51
N GLY A 70 6.36 1.65 -17.69
CA GLY A 70 7.78 1.27 -17.79
C GLY A 70 8.38 0.63 -16.54
N PHE A 71 7.58 0.32 -15.51
CA PHE A 71 8.07 -0.30 -14.28
C PHE A 71 8.07 -1.83 -14.36
N GLU A 72 9.02 -2.47 -13.67
CA GLU A 72 8.88 -3.87 -13.27
C GLU A 72 7.87 -3.95 -12.11
N VAL A 73 6.91 -4.86 -12.19
CA VAL A 73 5.85 -4.97 -11.18
C VAL A 73 5.79 -6.38 -10.61
N GLU A 74 5.79 -6.45 -9.29
CA GLU A 74 5.62 -7.68 -8.53
C GLU A 74 4.36 -7.61 -7.68
N LYS A 75 3.50 -8.61 -7.78
CA LYS A 75 2.16 -8.57 -7.17
C LYS A 75 1.89 -9.81 -6.34
N VAL A 76 1.31 -9.60 -5.15
CA VAL A 76 0.97 -10.68 -4.23
C VAL A 76 -0.34 -10.41 -3.50
N HIS A 77 -1.24 -11.42 -3.53
CA HIS A 77 -2.52 -11.34 -2.81
C HIS A 77 -2.45 -11.92 -1.40
N CYS A 78 -3.39 -11.53 -0.55
CA CYS A 78 -3.39 -11.82 0.89
C CYS A 78 -3.50 -13.30 1.30
N LYS A 79 -3.61 -14.24 0.38
CA LYS A 79 -3.61 -15.70 0.66
C LYS A 79 -2.27 -16.36 0.29
N TYR A 80 -1.23 -15.57 0.14
CA TYR A 80 0.13 -16.03 -0.11
C TYR A 80 0.55 -17.13 0.89
N GLY A 81 1.15 -18.20 0.37
CA GLY A 81 1.54 -19.38 1.14
C GLY A 81 0.38 -20.26 1.63
N LYS A 82 -0.89 -19.86 1.44
CA LYS A 82 -2.09 -20.60 1.87
C LYS A 82 -2.02 -21.10 3.34
N VAL A 83 -1.49 -20.26 4.22
CA VAL A 83 -1.22 -20.60 5.63
C VAL A 83 -2.48 -21.06 6.36
N PRO A 84 -2.52 -22.29 6.91
CA PRO A 84 -3.60 -22.74 7.79
C PRO A 84 -3.72 -21.81 9.00
N PHE A 85 -4.95 -21.38 9.31
CA PHE A 85 -5.15 -20.42 10.40
C PHE A 85 -4.77 -21.02 11.76
N ASN A 86 -4.96 -22.34 11.92
CA ASN A 86 -4.57 -23.05 13.13
C ASN A 86 -3.07 -22.97 13.44
N ASP A 87 -2.21 -22.81 12.42
CA ASP A 87 -0.76 -22.71 12.59
C ASP A 87 -0.35 -21.35 13.17
N LEU A 88 -1.20 -20.33 12.99
CA LEU A 88 -1.01 -19.00 13.56
C LEU A 88 -1.73 -18.86 14.90
N LEU A 89 -2.95 -19.37 14.98
CA LEU A 89 -3.83 -19.27 16.14
C LEU A 89 -4.52 -20.61 16.38
N PRO A 90 -4.10 -21.39 17.39
CA PRO A 90 -4.74 -22.66 17.73
C PRO A 90 -6.25 -22.53 17.92
N GLY A 91 -7.01 -23.45 17.33
CA GLY A 91 -8.48 -23.48 17.39
C GLY A 91 -9.19 -22.78 16.23
N TYR A 92 -8.47 -22.00 15.41
CA TYR A 92 -9.03 -21.39 14.21
C TYR A 92 -9.02 -22.34 13.02
N ARG A 93 -10.05 -22.28 12.18
CA ARG A 93 -10.20 -23.13 10.98
C ARG A 93 -10.00 -22.34 9.69
N GLY A 94 -9.66 -23.06 8.62
CA GLY A 94 -9.52 -22.50 7.27
C GLY A 94 -8.15 -21.87 7.00
N THR A 95 -8.05 -21.12 5.91
CA THR A 95 -6.81 -20.47 5.48
C THR A 95 -6.79 -19.02 5.94
N SER A 96 -5.76 -18.63 6.68
CA SER A 96 -5.58 -17.24 7.13
C SER A 96 -5.22 -16.31 5.97
N CYS A 97 -5.39 -15.01 6.17
CA CYS A 97 -4.65 -14.04 5.37
C CYS A 97 -3.22 -13.94 5.89
N ASN A 98 -2.25 -13.74 5.01
CA ASN A 98 -0.83 -13.73 5.35
C ASN A 98 -0.14 -12.42 4.92
N PRO A 99 -0.46 -11.28 5.57
CA PRO A 99 0.14 -9.99 5.25
C PRO A 99 1.65 -9.96 5.54
N ALA A 100 2.14 -10.72 6.52
CA ALA A 100 3.57 -10.86 6.76
C ALA A 100 4.25 -11.57 5.58
N GLY A 101 3.63 -12.62 5.04
CA GLY A 101 4.12 -13.28 3.82
C GLY A 101 4.05 -12.41 2.57
N GLN A 102 3.08 -11.49 2.46
CA GLN A 102 3.06 -10.50 1.37
C GLN A 102 4.27 -9.56 1.46
N ALA A 103 4.58 -9.06 2.66
CA ALA A 103 5.74 -8.20 2.87
C ALA A 103 7.06 -8.94 2.58
N GLU A 104 7.16 -10.19 3.01
CA GLU A 104 8.34 -11.03 2.77
C GLU A 104 8.53 -11.34 1.28
N TYR A 105 7.45 -11.70 0.57
CA TYR A 105 7.49 -11.91 -0.87
C TYR A 105 8.05 -10.68 -1.60
N LEU A 106 7.51 -9.49 -1.31
CA LEU A 106 7.94 -8.26 -1.98
C LEU A 106 9.38 -7.87 -1.61
N ARG A 107 9.81 -8.16 -0.36
CA ARG A 107 11.20 -8.03 0.05
C ARG A 107 12.12 -8.93 -0.76
N GLU A 108 11.77 -10.20 -0.94
CA GLU A 108 12.54 -11.17 -1.76
C GLU A 108 12.61 -10.78 -3.23
N LYS A 109 11.62 -10.03 -3.71
CA LYS A 109 11.58 -9.49 -5.07
C LYS A 109 12.30 -8.16 -5.23
N GLU A 110 12.83 -7.60 -4.15
CA GLU A 110 13.58 -6.36 -4.12
C GLU A 110 12.77 -5.18 -4.68
N THR A 111 11.47 -5.11 -4.36
CA THR A 111 10.65 -3.95 -4.71
C THR A 111 11.11 -2.72 -3.93
N GLU A 112 11.01 -1.55 -4.56
CA GLU A 112 11.56 -0.29 -4.02
C GLU A 112 10.47 0.60 -3.41
N LEU A 113 9.23 0.43 -3.87
CA LEU A 113 8.01 1.01 -3.28
C LEU A 113 6.87 0.01 -3.39
N ASN A 114 6.11 -0.15 -2.30
CA ASN A 114 4.98 -1.06 -2.22
C ASN A 114 3.64 -0.30 -2.18
N ILE A 115 2.72 -0.68 -3.06
CA ILE A 115 1.38 -0.13 -3.16
C ILE A 115 0.42 -1.08 -2.43
N MET A 116 -0.22 -0.60 -1.37
CA MET A 116 -1.19 -1.35 -0.59
C MET A 116 -2.61 -1.17 -1.14
N MET A 117 -3.27 -2.27 -1.51
CA MET A 117 -4.60 -2.26 -2.09
C MET A 117 -5.60 -3.11 -1.31
N GLY A 118 -6.47 -2.44 -0.54
CA GLY A 118 -7.68 -3.03 -0.01
C GLY A 118 -7.44 -4.15 1.01
N LEU A 119 -6.31 -4.11 1.71
CA LEU A 119 -6.07 -4.99 2.86
C LEU A 119 -7.11 -4.68 3.96
N CYS A 120 -7.51 -5.73 4.68
CA CYS A 120 -8.47 -5.57 5.78
C CYS A 120 -7.75 -4.95 6.98
N LEU A 121 -8.48 -4.16 7.78
CA LEU A 121 -7.98 -3.61 9.05
C LEU A 121 -7.30 -4.70 9.89
N GLY A 122 -6.11 -4.39 10.40
CA GLY A 122 -5.23 -5.31 11.13
C GLY A 122 -4.25 -6.05 10.22
N HIS A 123 -4.63 -6.37 8.98
CA HIS A 123 -3.72 -6.97 8.01
C HIS A 123 -2.86 -5.90 7.32
N ASP A 124 -3.46 -4.73 7.06
CA ASP A 124 -2.74 -3.52 6.67
C ASP A 124 -1.67 -3.13 7.71
N ILE A 125 -2.02 -3.15 9.00
CA ILE A 125 -1.09 -2.85 10.09
C ILE A 125 0.10 -3.81 10.06
N ILE A 126 -0.15 -5.13 9.94
CA ILE A 126 0.94 -6.12 9.86
C ILE A 126 1.79 -5.87 8.61
N PHE A 127 1.17 -5.68 7.43
CA PHE A 127 1.90 -5.44 6.19
C PHE A 127 2.80 -4.20 6.28
N ASN A 128 2.26 -3.06 6.71
CA ASN A 128 3.04 -1.82 6.88
C ASN A 128 4.18 -2.02 7.89
N SER A 129 3.94 -2.75 9.00
CA SER A 129 4.98 -3.00 10.01
C SER A 129 6.10 -3.94 9.55
N LYS A 130 5.86 -4.75 8.51
CA LYS A 130 6.78 -5.78 8.03
C LYS A 130 7.41 -5.46 6.67
N SER A 131 6.82 -4.55 5.91
CA SER A 131 7.35 -4.14 4.61
C SER A 131 8.75 -3.56 4.77
N LYS A 132 9.69 -4.03 3.95
CA LYS A 132 11.05 -3.49 3.93
C LYS A 132 11.14 -2.20 3.12
N ALA A 133 10.48 -2.17 1.97
CA ALA A 133 10.29 -0.96 1.17
C ALA A 133 9.21 -0.06 1.78
N PRO A 134 9.26 1.26 1.56
CA PRO A 134 8.18 2.18 1.89
C PRO A 134 6.84 1.70 1.31
N VAL A 135 5.74 2.00 2.01
CA VAL A 135 4.39 1.61 1.60
C VAL A 135 3.55 2.86 1.38
N THR A 136 2.85 2.91 0.26
CA THR A 136 1.79 3.90 0.02
C THR A 136 0.43 3.20 -0.10
N PRO A 137 -0.60 3.61 0.67
CA PRO A 137 -1.94 3.09 0.50
C PRO A 137 -2.62 3.70 -0.72
N LEU A 138 -3.09 2.86 -1.65
CA LEU A 138 -3.94 3.30 -2.77
C LEU A 138 -5.42 3.14 -2.44
N ILE A 139 -5.80 2.02 -1.82
CA ILE A 139 -7.19 1.74 -1.42
C ILE A 139 -7.24 1.23 0.02
N VAL A 140 -7.98 1.92 0.88
CA VAL A 140 -8.33 1.42 2.22
C VAL A 140 -9.64 0.65 2.15
N LYS A 141 -9.70 -0.54 2.76
CA LYS A 141 -10.86 -1.41 2.62
C LYS A 141 -12.04 -0.97 3.48
N ASP A 142 -12.96 -0.25 2.87
CA ASP A 142 -14.32 -0.06 3.42
C ASP A 142 -15.37 -0.86 2.63
N ARG A 143 -15.97 -1.88 3.25
CA ARG A 143 -17.01 -2.70 2.61
C ARG A 143 -18.36 -2.00 2.53
N LYS A 144 -18.67 -1.15 3.52
CA LYS A 144 -19.99 -0.50 3.62
C LYS A 144 -20.07 0.65 2.64
N LEU A 145 -19.03 1.48 2.59
CA LEU A 145 -18.98 2.70 1.79
C LEU A 145 -18.28 2.51 0.44
N LYS A 146 -18.07 1.25 0.00
CA LYS A 146 -17.37 0.92 -1.26
C LYS A 146 -16.03 1.67 -1.37
N HIS A 147 -15.27 1.68 -0.28
CA HIS A 147 -13.94 2.31 -0.16
C HIS A 147 -13.95 3.85 -0.16
N HIS A 148 -15.12 4.50 -0.12
CA HIS A 148 -15.26 5.96 0.01
C HIS A 148 -15.44 6.39 1.47
N THR A 149 -14.42 6.15 2.29
CA THR A 149 -14.52 6.33 3.75
C THR A 149 -14.83 7.76 4.21
N LEU A 150 -14.52 8.79 3.40
CA LEU A 150 -14.91 10.18 3.71
C LEU A 150 -16.41 10.36 3.98
N GLN A 151 -17.27 9.57 3.32
CA GLN A 151 -18.73 9.60 3.52
C GLN A 151 -19.15 9.25 4.96
N ALA A 152 -18.27 8.62 5.77
CA ALA A 152 -18.54 8.34 7.17
C ALA A 152 -18.59 9.61 8.04
N PHE A 153 -17.97 10.71 7.58
CA PHE A 153 -17.88 11.99 8.30
C PHE A 153 -18.91 13.02 7.83
N ASP A 154 -19.49 12.84 6.64
CA ASP A 154 -20.52 13.70 6.05
C ASP A 154 -21.92 13.50 6.69
N LYS A 155 -21.98 13.07 7.95
CA LYS A 155 -23.21 12.80 8.72
C LYS A 155 -24.11 14.04 8.96
N ASN A 156 -23.82 15.17 8.31
CA ASN A 156 -24.71 16.32 8.24
C ASN A 156 -25.80 16.18 7.17
N ASP A 157 -25.71 15.20 6.25
CA ASP A 157 -26.87 14.77 5.46
C ASP A 157 -27.46 13.49 6.06
N LYS A 158 -28.52 13.70 6.84
CA LYS A 158 -29.23 12.66 7.60
C LYS A 158 -29.91 11.63 6.67
N GLN A 159 -30.05 10.42 7.21
CA GLN A 159 -30.95 9.32 6.82
C GLN A 159 -30.59 8.52 5.55
N VAL A 160 -30.12 7.28 5.75
CA VAL A 160 -30.83 6.04 5.34
C VAL A 160 -30.52 4.96 6.38
#